data_AF-A0A0V1AF38-F1
#
_entry.id   AF-A0A0V1AF38-F1
#
_cell.length_a   1.000
_cell.length_b   1.000
_cell.length_c   1.000
_cell.angle_alpha   90.00
_cell.angle_beta   90.00
_cell.angle_gamma   90.00
#
_symmetry.space_group_name_H-M   'P 1'
#
loop_
_entity.id
_entity.type
_entity.pdbx_description
1 polymer ?
#
loop_
_entity_poly.entity_id
_entity_poly.type
_entity_poly.pdbx_seq_one_letter_code
_entity_poly.pdbx_strand_id
1 'polypeptide(L)'
;MHKQACVVLPYFSNLYYKFNIRRLFDYGVKNLTIMDVQETNAKQYSTTTTTYQSTLNDKLENCDSQAFQIMQKEKRRQIEGIELIASENFPSRAVLEALSCSLHNKYAEGYPKARYYGGNEFIDEMELLCQRRALDLFRLDPNEWDVNVQPYSGSPANFAVYTAILGPHGRLMGLDLPDGGHLTHG
;
A
#
# COMPACT_ATOMS: atom_id res chain seq x y z
N MET A 1 -27.22 -17.58 -5.94
CA MET A 1 -26.53 -16.28 -5.83
C MET A 1 -25.43 -16.47 -4.80
N HIS A 2 -24.16 -16.53 -5.22
CA HIS A 2 -23.04 -16.45 -4.29
C HIS A 2 -23.02 -15.04 -3.69
N LYS A 3 -22.91 -14.95 -2.37
CA LYS A 3 -22.89 -13.69 -1.64
C LYS A 3 -21.44 -13.20 -1.59
N GLN A 4 -21.19 -11.95 -1.93
CA GLN A 4 -19.85 -11.37 -1.84
C GLN A 4 -19.77 -10.48 -0.60
N ALA A 5 -18.79 -10.75 0.27
CA ALA A 5 -18.39 -9.85 1.33
C ALA A 5 -17.15 -9.06 0.88
N CYS A 6 -17.13 -7.75 1.12
CA CYS A 6 -15.93 -6.96 0.96
C CYS A 6 -15.26 -6.87 2.34
N VAL A 7 -14.10 -7.50 2.50
CA VAL A 7 -13.30 -7.35 3.72
C VAL A 7 -12.14 -6.43 3.39
N VAL A 8 -12.15 -5.25 3.99
CA VAL A 8 -11.03 -4.31 3.91
C VAL A 8 -9.97 -4.77 4.90
N LEU A 9 -9.15 -5.71 4.46
CA LEU A 9 -7.83 -5.90 5.03
C LEU A 9 -6.94 -4.83 4.40
N PRO A 10 -5.94 -4.26 5.12
CA PRO A 10 -4.93 -3.44 4.48
C PRO A 10 -4.20 -4.30 3.45
N TYR A 11 -4.73 -4.32 2.22
CA TYR A 11 -4.09 -4.97 1.10
C TYR A 11 -2.98 -4.05 0.61
N PHE A 12 -1.89 -4.69 0.21
CA PHE A 12 -0.62 -4.08 -0.11
C PHE A 12 -0.69 -3.31 -1.43
N SER A 13 -1.42 -2.20 -1.41
CA SER A 13 -1.44 -1.24 -2.49
C SER A 13 -0.71 0.01 -2.02
N ASN A 14 0.34 0.35 -2.76
CA ASN A 14 1.14 1.55 -2.63
C ASN A 14 0.33 2.79 -2.20
N LEU A 15 0.36 3.10 -0.91
CA LEU A 15 0.06 4.44 -0.40
C LEU A 15 1.40 5.07 0.00
N TYR A 16 1.70 6.20 -0.65
CA TYR A 16 2.79 7.14 -0.35
C TYR A 16 4.23 6.80 -0.78
N TYR A 17 4.46 6.75 -2.09
CA TYR A 17 5.65 7.36 -2.71
C TYR A 17 5.23 8.24 -3.90
N LYS A 18 4.43 9.28 -3.61
CA LYS A 18 4.16 10.39 -4.55
C LYS A 18 4.81 11.70 -4.08
N PHE A 19 5.86 11.59 -3.27
CA PHE A 19 6.87 12.64 -3.11
C PHE A 19 8.08 12.22 -3.96
N ASN A 20 8.40 13.02 -4.98
CA ASN A 20 9.63 13.00 -5.79
C ASN A 20 9.81 12.08 -7.02
N ILE A 21 8.78 11.47 -7.64
CA ILE A 21 8.97 10.91 -9.01
C ILE A 21 9.24 12.00 -10.06
N ARG A 22 8.81 13.25 -9.85
CA ARG A 22 9.18 14.36 -10.75
C ARG A 22 10.67 14.74 -10.70
N ARG A 23 11.41 14.40 -9.64
CA ARG A 23 12.86 14.64 -9.58
C ARG A 23 13.68 13.53 -10.23
N LEU A 24 13.17 12.30 -10.25
CA LEU A 24 13.86 11.16 -10.88
C LEU A 24 13.86 11.24 -12.41
N PHE A 25 12.90 11.92 -13.02
CA PHE A 25 12.89 12.16 -14.48
C PHE A 25 13.75 13.35 -14.93
N ASP A 26 14.09 14.29 -14.03
CA ASP A 26 15.03 15.38 -14.32
C ASP A 26 16.50 14.92 -14.24
N TYR A 27 16.77 13.79 -13.57
CA TYR A 27 18.04 13.10 -13.67
C TYR A 27 18.01 12.21 -14.90
N GLY A 28 18.54 12.72 -16.02
CA GLY A 28 18.63 12.02 -17.29
C GLY A 28 19.30 10.65 -17.16
N VAL A 29 18.48 9.61 -16.97
CA VAL A 29 18.86 8.22 -17.15
C VAL A 29 18.96 7.98 -18.66
N LYS A 30 20.11 8.36 -19.23
CA LYS A 30 20.52 7.87 -20.55
C LYS A 30 21.21 6.52 -20.35
N ASN A 31 20.56 5.49 -20.89
CA ASN A 31 21.13 4.20 -21.30
C ASN A 31 21.64 3.26 -20.19
N LEU A 32 20.81 2.27 -19.87
CA LEU A 32 21.28 1.02 -19.27
C LEU A 32 21.82 0.11 -20.40
N THR A 33 23.13 0.13 -20.62
CA THR A 33 23.83 -0.90 -21.39
C THR A 33 24.99 -1.43 -20.56
N ILE A 34 24.94 -2.73 -20.26
CA ILE A 34 26.03 -3.52 -19.70
C ILE A 34 27.19 -3.49 -20.70
N MET A 35 28.37 -2.97 -20.33
CA MET A 35 29.72 -3.43 -20.73
C MET A 35 30.82 -2.62 -20.00
N ASP A 36 31.86 -3.32 -19.55
CA ASP A 36 33.12 -2.78 -19.03
C ASP A 36 33.81 -1.83 -20.03
N VAL A 37 34.15 -0.59 -19.63
CA VAL A 37 35.22 0.21 -20.27
C VAL A 37 35.93 1.14 -19.27
N GLN A 38 37.21 0.84 -19.10
CA GLN A 38 38.42 1.61 -18.76
C GLN A 38 38.36 3.12 -18.45
N GLU A 39 39.21 3.48 -17.48
CA GLU A 39 39.66 4.82 -17.09
C GLU A 39 39.96 5.76 -18.27
N THR A 40 39.42 6.98 -18.24
CA THR A 40 40.15 8.17 -18.70
C THR A 40 39.72 9.45 -17.97
N ASN A 41 40.75 10.15 -17.50
CA ASN A 41 40.87 11.51 -16.95
C ASN A 41 39.78 12.54 -17.29
N ALA A 42 39.15 13.10 -16.25
CA ALA A 42 38.54 14.43 -16.28
C ALA A 42 39.07 15.29 -15.11
N LYS A 43 39.74 16.38 -15.48
CA LYS A 43 40.35 17.38 -14.60
C LYS A 43 39.31 18.10 -13.73
N GLN A 44 39.71 18.28 -12.47
CA GLN A 44 39.37 19.36 -11.53
C GLN A 44 38.24 20.31 -11.96
N TYR A 45 37.05 20.09 -11.41
CA TYR A 45 36.12 21.15 -11.04
C TYR A 45 35.81 20.99 -9.54
N SER A 46 36.45 21.83 -8.73
CA SER A 46 36.17 21.99 -7.32
C SER A 46 34.89 22.83 -7.16
N THR A 47 33.75 22.16 -7.20
CA THR A 47 32.51 22.64 -6.59
C THR A 47 32.11 21.62 -5.56
N THR A 48 31.95 22.06 -4.32
CA THR A 48 31.41 21.31 -3.16
C THR A 48 30.05 20.74 -3.52
N THR A 49 30.07 19.60 -4.21
CA THR A 49 28.89 18.82 -4.55
C THR A 49 28.82 17.79 -3.45
N THR A 50 27.98 18.03 -2.45
CA THR A 50 27.65 17.01 -1.46
C THR A 50 27.03 15.84 -2.22
N THR A 51 27.83 14.83 -2.52
CA THR A 51 27.41 13.64 -3.24
C THR A 51 26.47 12.84 -2.34
N TYR A 52 25.17 13.13 -2.38
CA TYR A 52 24.16 12.25 -1.79
C TYR A 52 24.02 11.01 -2.68
N GLN A 53 24.99 10.10 -2.61
CA GLN A 53 24.84 8.73 -3.08
C GLN A 53 24.13 7.91 -1.99
N SER A 54 22.85 8.21 -1.76
CA SER A 54 22.00 7.34 -0.93
C SER A 54 21.80 6.04 -1.69
N THR A 55 22.24 4.91 -1.12
CA THR A 55 22.01 3.59 -1.71
C THR A 55 20.59 3.11 -1.38
N LEU A 56 20.05 2.17 -2.16
CA LEU A 56 18.75 1.54 -1.88
C LEU A 56 18.72 0.76 -0.55
N ASN A 57 19.88 0.53 0.08
CA ASN A 57 20.02 -0.26 1.30
C ASN A 57 20.33 0.59 2.54
N ASP A 58 20.47 1.91 2.37
CA ASP A 58 20.77 2.80 3.48
C ASP A 58 19.56 2.93 4.41
N LYS A 59 19.82 3.04 5.71
CA LYS A 59 18.77 3.26 6.70
C LYS A 59 18.16 4.65 6.53
N LEU A 60 16.86 4.75 6.82
CA LEU A 60 16.13 6.02 6.77
C LEU A 60 16.80 7.13 7.60
N GLU A 61 17.35 6.80 8.78
CA GLU A 61 18.06 7.76 9.64
C GLU A 61 19.22 8.48 8.93
N ASN A 62 19.87 7.79 7.99
CA ASN A 62 21.01 8.31 7.23
C ASN A 62 20.56 9.02 5.95
N CYS A 63 19.53 8.49 5.26
CA CYS A 63 19.03 9.07 4.01
C CYS A 63 18.14 10.29 4.21
N ASP A 64 17.30 10.27 5.24
CA ASP A 64 16.34 11.32 5.57
C ASP A 64 16.16 11.41 7.09
N SER A 65 17.15 12.05 7.72
CA SER A 65 17.16 12.26 9.17
C SER A 65 15.96 13.09 9.66
N GLN A 66 15.40 13.97 8.82
CA GLN A 66 14.24 14.77 9.17
C GLN A 66 12.98 13.90 9.25
N ALA A 67 12.72 13.07 8.25
CA ALA A 67 11.62 12.12 8.26
C ALA A 67 11.75 11.14 9.44
N PHE A 68 12.94 10.60 9.67
CA PHE A 68 13.20 9.72 10.81
C PHE A 68 12.87 10.40 12.15
N GLN A 69 13.31 11.65 12.36
CA GLN A 69 12.99 12.39 13.58
C GLN A 69 11.48 12.62 13.77
N ILE A 70 10.73 12.87 12.70
CA ILE A 70 9.27 13.00 12.75
C ILE A 70 8.63 11.67 13.18
N MET A 71 9.06 10.55 12.59
CA MET A 71 8.57 9.21 12.96
C MET A 71 8.84 8.89 14.43
N GLN A 72 10.02 9.24 14.94
CA GLN A 72 10.36 9.04 16.36
C GLN A 72 9.52 9.90 17.29
N LYS A 73 9.19 11.14 16.91
CA LYS A 73 8.27 12.00 17.66
C LYS A 73 6.85 11.43 17.69
N GLU A 74 6.34 10.94 16.56
CA GLU A 74 5.01 10.33 16.50
C GLU A 74 4.94 9.03 17.31
N LYS A 75 5.95 8.17 17.21
CA LYS A 75 6.06 6.95 18.04
C LYS A 75 6.01 7.29 19.53
N ARG A 76 6.72 8.34 19.94
CA ARG A 76 6.72 8.80 21.34
C ARG A 76 5.34 9.31 21.76
N ARG A 77 4.68 10.12 20.92
CA ARG A 77 3.31 10.60 21.14
C ARG A 77 2.35 9.45 21.43
N GLN A 78 2.39 8.40 20.62
CA GLN A 78 1.53 7.21 20.77
C GLN A 78 1.81 6.40 22.05
N ILE A 79 3.06 6.40 22.54
CA ILE A 79 3.43 5.70 23.78
C ILE A 79 3.00 6.50 25.02
N GLU A 80 3.13 7.82 24.97
CA GLU A 80 2.86 8.71 26.10
C GLU A 80 1.37 9.15 26.17
N GLY A 81 0.63 9.00 25.08
CA GLY A 81 -0.77 9.39 24.94
C GLY A 81 -1.77 8.32 25.41
N ILE A 82 -2.94 8.80 25.86
CA ILE A 82 -4.13 7.95 26.02
C ILE A 82 -4.97 8.14 24.76
N GLU A 83 -4.88 7.20 23.81
CA GLU A 83 -5.60 7.26 22.55
C GLU A 83 -7.05 6.79 22.73
N LEU A 84 -8.01 7.71 22.59
CA LEU A 84 -9.46 7.46 22.77
C LEU A 84 -10.27 7.60 21.47
N ILE A 85 -9.60 7.73 20.33
CA ILE A 85 -10.26 7.77 19.03
C ILE A 85 -10.72 6.35 18.69
N ALA A 86 -12.04 6.12 18.66
CA ALA A 86 -12.64 4.79 18.55
C ALA A 86 -12.23 4.00 17.29
N SER A 87 -11.83 4.69 16.22
CA SER A 87 -11.41 4.09 14.95
C SER A 87 -9.90 3.84 14.85
N GLU A 88 -9.10 4.33 15.81
CA GLU A 88 -7.66 4.10 15.81
C GLU A 88 -7.31 2.81 16.55
N ASN A 89 -6.20 2.20 16.16
CA ASN A 89 -5.68 1.00 16.80
C ASN A 89 -4.19 0.82 16.51
N PHE A 90 -3.51 -0.02 17.29
CA PHE A 90 -2.10 -0.34 17.12
C PHE A 90 -1.93 -1.71 16.45
N PRO A 91 -1.38 -1.78 15.23
CA PRO A 91 -1.12 -3.05 14.57
C PRO A 91 -0.03 -3.85 15.30
N SER A 92 -0.12 -5.17 15.25
CA SER A 92 0.94 -6.02 15.77
C SER A 92 2.24 -5.86 14.97
N ARG A 93 3.38 -6.16 15.61
CA ARG A 93 4.68 -6.16 14.94
C ARG A 93 4.72 -7.07 13.71
N ALA A 94 4.07 -8.24 13.78
CA ALA A 94 4.01 -9.17 12.65
C ALA A 94 3.28 -8.57 11.42
N VAL A 95 2.24 -7.76 11.64
CA VAL A 95 1.55 -7.04 10.55
C VAL A 95 2.46 -5.98 9.94
N LEU A 96 3.20 -5.22 10.76
CA LEU A 96 4.15 -4.22 10.28
C LEU A 96 5.31 -4.85 9.50
N GLU A 97 5.84 -5.99 9.93
CA GLU A 97 6.88 -6.74 9.21
C GLU A 97 6.41 -7.21 7.84
N ALA A 98 5.15 -7.67 7.74
CA ALA A 98 4.56 -8.01 6.45
C ALA A 98 4.41 -6.77 5.56
N LEU A 99 3.89 -5.64 6.08
CA LEU A 99 3.69 -4.37 5.34
C LEU A 99 4.95 -3.87 4.63
N SER A 100 6.12 -4.08 5.22
CA SER A 100 7.40 -3.62 4.67
C SER A 100 8.23 -4.72 3.99
N CYS A 101 7.64 -5.86 3.63
CA CYS A 101 8.35 -6.95 2.94
C CYS A 101 8.32 -6.80 1.40
N SER A 102 9.08 -7.63 0.68
CA SER A 102 9.26 -7.54 -0.77
C SER A 102 7.99 -7.67 -1.63
N LEU A 103 6.84 -8.06 -1.05
CA LEU A 103 5.57 -8.17 -1.77
C LEU A 103 5.13 -6.84 -2.41
N HIS A 104 5.48 -5.68 -1.82
CA HIS A 104 5.15 -4.37 -2.38
C HIS A 104 5.82 -4.07 -3.73
N ASN A 105 6.83 -4.85 -4.12
CA ASN A 105 7.52 -4.69 -5.40
C ASN A 105 6.75 -5.30 -6.58
N LYS A 106 5.73 -6.14 -6.32
CA LYS A 106 5.10 -6.94 -7.37
C LYS A 106 3.83 -6.28 -7.90
N TYR A 107 3.77 -6.16 -9.23
CA TYR A 107 2.56 -5.81 -9.96
C TYR A 107 1.73 -7.07 -10.24
N ALA A 108 0.51 -7.13 -9.72
CA ALA A 108 -0.34 -8.33 -9.71
C ALA A 108 -1.78 -8.06 -10.16
N GLU A 109 -1.95 -7.27 -11.21
CA GLU A 109 -3.28 -6.98 -11.77
C GLU A 109 -4.03 -8.24 -12.19
N GLY A 110 -5.33 -8.27 -11.90
CA GLY A 110 -6.20 -9.44 -12.07
C GLY A 110 -6.47 -10.16 -10.75
N TYR A 111 -6.94 -11.40 -10.85
CA TYR A 111 -7.21 -12.28 -9.71
C TYR A 111 -6.27 -13.48 -9.72
N PRO A 112 -6.15 -14.24 -8.61
CA PRO A 112 -5.35 -15.46 -8.58
C PRO A 112 -5.70 -16.39 -9.74
N LYS A 113 -4.68 -16.94 -10.43
CA LYS A 113 -4.80 -17.77 -11.64
C LYS A 113 -5.37 -17.06 -12.88
N ALA A 114 -5.67 -15.77 -12.80
CA ALA A 114 -6.19 -14.93 -13.88
C ALA A 114 -5.47 -13.56 -13.88
N ARG A 115 -4.14 -13.60 -13.81
CA ARG A 115 -3.28 -12.41 -13.80
C ARG A 115 -2.93 -11.98 -15.22
N TYR A 116 -2.80 -10.66 -15.41
CA TYR A 116 -2.32 -10.10 -16.69
C TYR A 116 -0.80 -10.25 -16.87
N TYR A 117 -0.07 -10.39 -15.76
CA TYR A 117 1.40 -10.46 -15.75
C TYR A 117 1.92 -11.77 -15.16
N GLY A 118 3.10 -12.19 -15.60
CA GLY A 118 3.80 -13.37 -15.07
C GLY A 118 4.42 -13.15 -13.67
N GLY A 119 4.93 -14.24 -13.09
CA GLY A 119 5.69 -14.24 -11.83
C GLY A 119 4.87 -13.97 -10.57
N ASN A 120 3.56 -14.26 -10.58
CA ASN A 120 2.64 -14.00 -9.47
C ASN A 120 2.39 -15.23 -8.59
N GLU A 121 3.19 -16.29 -8.71
CA GLU A 121 3.02 -17.57 -8.00
C GLU A 121 2.80 -17.38 -6.49
N PHE A 122 3.70 -16.64 -5.84
CA PHE A 122 3.62 -16.38 -4.40
C PHE A 122 2.64 -15.26 -4.02
N ILE A 123 2.31 -14.36 -4.95
CA ILE A 123 1.25 -13.37 -4.72
C ILE A 123 -0.11 -14.05 -4.69
N ASP A 124 -0.34 -14.99 -5.60
CA ASP A 124 -1.56 -15.79 -5.65
C ASP A 124 -1.70 -16.64 -4.38
N GLU A 125 -0.61 -17.26 -3.91
CA GLU A 125 -0.61 -17.99 -2.64
C GLU A 125 -1.02 -17.10 -1.47
N MET A 126 -0.44 -15.89 -1.37
CA MET A 126 -0.77 -14.93 -0.32
C MET A 126 -2.22 -14.42 -0.42
N GLU A 127 -2.69 -14.11 -1.62
CA GLU A 127 -4.06 -13.62 -1.84
C GLU A 127 -5.10 -14.70 -1.49
N LEU A 128 -4.90 -15.94 -1.94
CA LEU A 128 -5.77 -17.07 -1.61
C LEU A 128 -5.76 -17.38 -0.11
N LEU A 129 -4.59 -17.28 0.55
CA LEU A 129 -4.48 -17.41 2.00
C LEU A 129 -5.28 -16.32 2.72
N CYS A 130 -5.19 -15.08 2.25
CA CYS A 130 -5.91 -13.92 2.78
C CYS A 130 -7.42 -14.10 2.64
N GLN A 131 -7.89 -14.48 1.46
CA GLN A 131 -9.31 -14.75 1.19
C GLN A 131 -9.86 -15.86 2.10
N ARG A 132 -9.15 -17.00 2.19
CA ARG A 132 -9.54 -18.11 3.07
C ARG A 132 -9.64 -17.66 4.53
N ARG A 133 -8.61 -16.98 5.03
CA ARG A 133 -8.58 -16.48 6.42
C ARG A 133 -9.69 -15.48 6.70
N ALA A 134 -10.05 -14.64 5.72
CA ALA A 134 -11.15 -13.70 5.87
C ALA A 134 -12.50 -14.44 6.02
N LEU A 135 -12.77 -15.46 5.18
CA LEU A 135 -13.97 -16.28 5.32
C LEU A 135 -13.99 -17.04 6.66
N ASP A 136 -12.87 -17.63 7.05
CA ASP A 136 -12.72 -18.36 8.32
C ASP A 136 -12.97 -17.44 9.53
N LEU A 137 -12.41 -16.22 9.51
CA LEU A 137 -12.55 -15.23 10.58
C LEU A 137 -14.02 -14.89 10.86
N PHE A 138 -14.81 -14.73 9.79
CA PHE A 138 -16.24 -14.44 9.87
C PHE A 138 -17.14 -15.68 9.88
N ARG A 139 -16.54 -16.89 9.90
CA ARG A 139 -17.23 -18.20 9.93
C ARG A 139 -18.21 -18.35 8.76
N LEU A 140 -17.79 -17.94 7.58
CA LEU A 140 -18.60 -17.98 6.37
C LEU A 140 -18.35 -19.28 5.59
N ASP A 141 -19.41 -19.92 5.11
CA ASP A 141 -19.29 -21.08 4.22
C ASP A 141 -18.74 -20.62 2.85
N PRO A 142 -17.58 -21.12 2.39
CA PRO A 142 -17.02 -20.76 1.09
C PRO A 142 -17.89 -21.19 -0.10
N ASN A 143 -18.88 -22.07 0.08
CA ASN A 143 -19.86 -22.39 -0.96
C ASN A 143 -20.96 -21.34 -1.08
N GLU A 144 -21.18 -20.52 -0.06
CA GLU A 144 -22.16 -19.45 -0.08
C GLU A 144 -21.53 -18.07 -0.23
N TRP A 145 -20.32 -17.89 0.28
CA TRP A 145 -19.64 -16.61 0.40
C TRP A 145 -18.29 -16.58 -0.29
N ASP A 146 -18.10 -15.52 -1.08
CA ASP A 146 -16.81 -15.12 -1.61
C ASP A 146 -16.34 -13.81 -0.94
N VAL A 147 -15.04 -13.54 -1.06
CA VAL A 147 -14.46 -12.32 -0.52
C VAL A 147 -13.50 -11.66 -1.51
N ASN A 148 -13.64 -10.36 -1.68
CA ASN A 148 -12.63 -9.54 -2.33
C ASN A 148 -11.79 -8.84 -1.26
N VAL A 149 -10.48 -9.07 -1.28
CA VAL A 149 -9.50 -8.52 -0.34
C VAL A 149 -8.64 -7.41 -0.94
N GLN A 150 -8.89 -7.00 -2.20
CA GLN A 150 -8.08 -6.01 -2.91
C GLN A 150 -8.40 -4.52 -2.65
N PRO A 151 -9.58 -4.10 -2.13
CA PRO A 151 -9.85 -2.69 -1.92
C PRO A 151 -8.85 -2.00 -0.97
N TYR A 152 -8.35 -0.85 -1.41
CA TYR A 152 -7.24 -0.14 -0.75
C TYR A 152 -7.60 0.44 0.64
N SER A 153 -8.89 0.70 0.87
CA SER A 153 -9.42 1.21 2.15
C SER A 153 -10.95 1.07 2.17
N GLY A 154 -11.59 1.52 3.26
CA GLY A 154 -13.04 1.50 3.45
C GLY A 154 -13.82 2.30 2.40
N SER A 155 -13.37 3.52 2.08
CA SER A 155 -14.09 4.37 1.13
C SER A 155 -14.09 3.82 -0.30
N PRO A 156 -12.94 3.38 -0.87
CA PRO A 156 -12.94 2.71 -2.17
C PRO A 156 -13.72 1.39 -2.19
N ALA A 157 -13.74 0.63 -1.09
CA ALA A 157 -14.55 -0.58 -0.98
C ALA A 157 -16.05 -0.31 -1.14
N ASN A 158 -16.57 0.67 -0.40
CA ASN A 158 -17.97 1.09 -0.51
C ASN A 158 -18.29 1.57 -1.94
N PHE A 159 -17.41 2.41 -2.52
CA PHE A 159 -17.60 2.91 -3.88
C PHE A 159 -17.58 1.81 -4.94
N ALA A 160 -16.73 0.79 -4.79
CA ALA A 160 -16.70 -0.37 -5.67
C ALA A 160 -18.02 -1.15 -5.62
N VAL A 161 -18.60 -1.35 -4.43
CA VAL A 161 -19.91 -1.99 -4.26
C VAL A 161 -21.01 -1.19 -4.96
N TYR A 162 -21.06 0.13 -4.76
CA TYR A 162 -22.06 0.98 -5.42
C TYR A 162 -21.94 0.94 -6.94
N THR A 163 -20.71 1.01 -7.44
CA THR A 163 -20.43 0.91 -8.88
C THR A 163 -20.90 -0.43 -9.45
N ALA A 164 -20.73 -1.52 -8.69
CA ALA A 164 -21.12 -2.86 -9.12
C ALA A 164 -22.64 -3.08 -9.15
N ILE A 165 -23.41 -2.51 -8.21
CA ILE A 165 -24.83 -2.86 -8.03
C ILE A 165 -25.84 -1.75 -8.32
N LEU A 166 -25.46 -0.46 -8.19
CA LEU A 166 -26.41 0.67 -8.30
C LEU A 166 -26.40 1.31 -9.69
N GLY A 167 -25.26 1.30 -10.37
CA GLY A 167 -25.05 2.08 -11.60
C GLY A 167 -25.11 3.60 -11.38
N PRO A 168 -24.83 4.41 -12.40
CA PRO A 168 -24.94 5.87 -12.31
C PRO A 168 -26.37 6.31 -11.95
N HIS A 169 -26.49 7.26 -11.02
CA HIS A 169 -27.77 7.80 -10.51
C HIS A 169 -28.68 6.79 -9.77
N GLY A 170 -28.16 5.61 -9.44
CA GLY A 170 -28.84 4.69 -8.53
C GLY A 170 -29.08 5.35 -7.17
N ARG A 171 -30.18 4.98 -6.51
CA ARG A 171 -30.54 5.53 -5.20
C ARG A 171 -29.93 4.68 -4.08
N LEU A 172 -29.26 5.34 -3.16
CA LEU A 172 -28.72 4.77 -1.93
C LEU A 172 -29.43 5.42 -0.74
N MET A 173 -29.62 4.67 0.34
CA MET A 173 -30.07 5.20 1.62
C MET A 173 -29.08 4.73 2.70
N GLY A 174 -28.47 5.67 3.40
CA GLY A 174 -27.54 5.45 4.51
C GLY A 174 -28.00 6.22 5.75
N LEU A 175 -27.32 5.97 6.88
CA LEU A 175 -27.49 6.77 8.09
C LEU A 175 -26.94 8.19 7.86
N ASP A 176 -27.67 9.21 8.27
CA ASP A 176 -27.24 10.61 8.11
C ASP A 176 -25.98 10.90 8.93
N LEU A 177 -25.11 11.78 8.43
CA LEU A 177 -23.82 12.08 9.05
C LEU A 177 -23.91 12.59 10.50
N PRO A 178 -24.75 13.59 10.85
CA PRO A 178 -24.93 14.03 12.24
C PRO A 178 -25.56 12.97 13.14
N ASP A 179 -26.22 11.96 12.58
CA ASP A 179 -26.79 10.82 13.30
C ASP A 179 -25.80 9.67 13.48
N GLY A 180 -24.52 9.87 13.14
CA GLY A 180 -23.45 8.86 13.26
C GLY A 180 -23.18 8.10 11.97
N GLY A 181 -23.67 8.58 10.83
CA GLY A 181 -23.31 8.09 9.50
C GLY A 181 -21.82 8.27 9.17
N HIS A 182 -21.42 7.76 8.01
CA HIS A 182 -20.06 7.92 7.48
C HIS A 182 -20.14 8.57 6.10
N LEU A 183 -19.16 9.42 5.77
CA LEU A 183 -19.12 10.21 4.53
C LEU A 183 -19.34 9.40 3.24
N THR A 184 -19.03 8.10 3.26
CA THR A 184 -19.16 7.23 2.10
C THR A 184 -20.57 6.71 1.87
N HIS A 185 -21.51 6.96 2.79
CA HIS A 185 -22.87 6.44 2.71
C HIS A 185 -23.87 7.42 2.07
N GLY A 186 -23.41 8.58 1.60
CA GLY A 186 -24.24 9.64 1.03
C GLY A 186 -24.09 10.94 1.78
#